data_AF-A0A4U6SZ42-F1
#
_entry.id   AF-A0A4U6SZ42-F1
#
_cell.length_a   1.000
_cell.length_b   1.000
_cell.length_c   1.000
_cell.angle_alpha   90.00
_cell.angle_beta   90.00
_cell.angle_gamma   90.00
#
_symmetry.space_group_name_H-M   'P 1'
#
loop_
_entity.id
_entity.type
_entity.pdbx_description
1 polymer ?
#
loop_
_entity_poly.entity_id
_entity_poly.type
_entity_poly.pdbx_seq_one_letter_code
_entity_poly.pdbx_strand_id
1 'polypeptide(L)'
;MVAACPRLEAVDLSHRVAAGDREMAALAAAAGLRELVMDKCLGVTDVGLAKVAVGCPGLEKLSVKWCREISDIGIELLAKKCPELRSVDISYLKVSNESLRSLSTLEKLVDITMVCCLLVDDHGLLMLSAGNSLKSIDVSRCPHVTSEGLASLIVSQRFIQKINAGHSLHVPWGKNVILVGGKSDPPYDKISVWTFNTETELWSHMETKGDIPVKI
;
A
#
# COMPACT_ATOMS: atom_id res chain seq x y z
N MET A 1 -6.54 18.26 -23.80
CA MET A 1 -6.20 16.90 -24.24
C MET A 1 -7.03 15.85 -23.51
N VAL A 2 -7.10 15.85 -22.18
CA VAL A 2 -7.93 14.91 -21.39
C VAL A 2 -9.42 14.96 -21.75
N ALA A 3 -10.00 16.16 -21.89
CA ALA A 3 -11.39 16.34 -22.30
C ALA A 3 -11.74 15.81 -23.72
N ALA A 4 -10.73 15.53 -24.55
CA ALA A 4 -10.93 14.96 -25.89
C ALA A 4 -10.99 13.42 -25.89
N CYS A 5 -10.71 12.78 -24.75
CA CYS A 5 -10.65 11.33 -24.62
C CYS A 5 -11.70 10.84 -23.58
N PRO A 6 -12.99 10.75 -23.95
CA PRO A 6 -14.07 10.41 -23.00
C PRO A 6 -14.00 8.98 -22.45
N ARG A 7 -13.15 8.13 -23.02
CA ARG A 7 -12.91 6.73 -22.60
C ARG A 7 -11.54 6.53 -21.95
N LEU A 8 -10.92 7.60 -21.48
CA LEU A 8 -9.61 7.51 -20.83
C LEU A 8 -9.76 6.85 -19.46
N GLU A 9 -9.27 5.62 -19.32
CA GLU A 9 -9.37 4.83 -18.08
C GLU A 9 -8.03 4.68 -17.37
N ALA A 10 -6.90 4.77 -18.08
CA ALA A 10 -5.57 4.60 -17.49
C ALA A 10 -4.60 5.67 -17.98
N VAL A 11 -3.83 6.25 -17.07
CA VAL A 11 -2.83 7.27 -17.37
C VAL A 11 -1.58 7.04 -16.54
N ASP A 12 -0.42 7.11 -17.20
CA ASP A 12 0.89 7.13 -16.56
C ASP A 12 1.61 8.44 -16.92
N LEU A 13 1.94 9.23 -15.90
CA LEU A 13 2.67 10.51 -16.00
C LEU A 13 4.03 10.45 -15.29
N SER A 14 4.52 9.25 -14.95
CA SER A 14 5.74 9.07 -14.17
C SER A 14 6.94 9.80 -14.77
N HIS A 15 7.83 10.30 -13.89
CA HIS A 15 9.07 11.00 -14.23
C HIS A 15 8.91 12.32 -14.99
N ARG A 16 7.69 12.86 -15.09
CA ARG A 16 7.45 14.14 -15.75
C ARG A 16 7.69 15.27 -14.74
N VAL A 17 8.84 15.95 -14.85
CA VAL A 17 9.18 17.11 -14.01
C VAL A 17 8.17 18.25 -14.12
N ALA A 18 7.51 18.37 -15.29
CA ALA A 18 6.47 19.36 -15.52
C ALA A 18 5.09 18.95 -14.97
N ALA A 19 4.90 17.72 -14.48
CA ALA A 19 3.64 17.32 -13.88
C ALA A 19 3.51 17.92 -12.48
N GLY A 20 2.56 18.84 -12.31
CA GLY A 20 2.14 19.38 -11.03
C GLY A 20 0.63 19.57 -10.95
N ASP A 21 0.18 20.39 -9.99
CA ASP A 21 -1.24 20.52 -9.65
C ASP A 21 -2.13 21.10 -10.76
N ARG A 22 -1.52 21.72 -11.78
CA ARG A 22 -2.23 22.23 -12.97
C ARG A 22 -2.59 21.09 -13.91
N GLU A 23 -1.65 20.19 -14.15
CA GLU A 23 -1.84 18.99 -14.95
C GLU A 23 -2.86 18.06 -14.27
N MET A 24 -2.81 17.99 -12.93
CA MET A 24 -3.81 17.26 -12.13
C MET A 24 -5.22 17.85 -12.26
N ALA A 25 -5.33 19.18 -12.29
CA ALA A 25 -6.61 19.83 -12.54
C ALA A 25 -7.18 19.47 -13.92
N ALA A 26 -6.33 19.35 -14.94
CA ALA A 26 -6.75 18.93 -16.27
C ALA A 26 -7.13 17.45 -16.31
N LEU A 27 -6.42 16.60 -15.57
CA LEU A 27 -6.70 15.17 -15.47
C LEU A 27 -8.00 14.88 -14.73
N ALA A 28 -8.35 15.68 -13.73
CA ALA A 28 -9.60 15.59 -12.98
C ALA A 28 -10.86 15.70 -13.86
N ALA A 29 -10.75 16.17 -15.10
CA ALA A 29 -11.86 16.17 -16.05
C ALA A 29 -12.16 14.79 -16.66
N ALA A 30 -11.26 13.80 -16.52
CA ALA A 30 -11.50 12.42 -16.94
C ALA A 30 -12.22 11.62 -15.86
N ALA A 31 -13.54 11.84 -15.72
CA ALA A 31 -14.36 11.14 -14.73
C ALA A 31 -14.37 9.60 -14.86
N GLY A 32 -13.98 9.08 -16.03
CA GLY A 32 -13.83 7.64 -16.30
C GLY A 32 -12.47 7.04 -15.92
N LEU A 33 -11.55 7.84 -15.34
CA LEU A 33 -10.22 7.37 -14.99
C LEU A 33 -10.28 6.35 -13.85
N ARG A 34 -9.69 5.18 -14.08
CA ARG A 34 -9.60 4.04 -13.14
C ARG A 34 -8.18 3.81 -12.64
N GLU A 35 -7.16 4.09 -13.46
CA GLU A 35 -5.77 3.86 -13.10
C GLU A 35 -4.93 5.11 -13.33
N LEU A 36 -4.17 5.50 -12.31
CA LEU A 36 -3.28 6.65 -12.37
C LEU A 36 -1.93 6.33 -11.75
N VAL A 37 -0.86 6.52 -12.54
CA VAL A 37 0.53 6.40 -12.07
C VAL A 37 1.20 7.76 -12.25
N MET A 38 1.80 8.27 -11.17
CA MET A 38 2.42 9.60 -11.11
C MET A 38 3.78 9.55 -10.41
N ASP A 39 4.51 8.46 -10.56
CA ASP A 39 5.74 8.24 -9.81
C ASP A 39 6.77 9.33 -10.11
N LYS A 40 7.42 9.85 -9.06
CA LYS A 40 8.43 10.91 -9.14
C LYS A 40 7.93 12.20 -9.83
N CYS A 41 6.63 12.50 -9.77
CA CYS A 41 6.09 13.80 -10.16
C CYS A 41 6.25 14.81 -9.00
N LEU A 42 7.43 15.39 -8.89
CA LEU A 42 7.84 16.21 -7.73
C LEU A 42 7.06 17.53 -7.58
N GLY A 43 6.33 17.96 -8.61
CA GLY A 43 5.49 19.15 -8.58
C GLY A 43 4.04 18.91 -8.15
N VAL A 44 3.65 17.65 -7.92
CA VAL A 44 2.30 17.28 -7.46
C VAL A 44 2.26 17.31 -5.94
N THR A 45 1.31 18.07 -5.40
CA THR A 45 1.07 18.22 -3.97
C THR A 45 -0.25 17.55 -3.55
N ASP A 46 -0.57 17.60 -2.26
CA ASP A 46 -1.89 17.26 -1.74
C ASP A 46 -3.05 17.94 -2.50
N VAL A 47 -2.86 19.18 -2.98
CA VAL A 47 -3.88 19.91 -3.75
C VAL A 47 -4.09 19.31 -5.14
N GLY A 48 -3.03 18.85 -5.80
CA GLY A 48 -3.12 18.15 -7.07
C GLY A 48 -3.86 16.82 -6.91
N LEU A 49 -3.44 16.01 -5.93
CA LEU A 49 -4.07 14.74 -5.62
C LEU A 49 -5.56 14.91 -5.24
N ALA A 50 -5.88 15.95 -4.46
CA ALA A 50 -7.25 16.33 -4.11
C ALA A 50 -8.15 16.54 -5.34
N LYS A 51 -7.65 17.26 -6.34
CA LYS A 51 -8.41 17.54 -7.57
C LYS A 51 -8.71 16.26 -8.32
N VAL A 52 -7.72 15.38 -8.46
CA VAL A 52 -7.91 14.06 -9.08
C VAL A 52 -8.93 13.25 -8.30
N ALA A 53 -8.80 13.17 -6.98
CA ALA A 53 -9.71 12.40 -6.13
C ALA A 53 -11.17 12.88 -6.28
N VAL A 54 -11.39 14.19 -6.34
CA VAL A 54 -12.74 14.77 -6.55
C VAL A 54 -13.26 14.54 -7.97
N GLY A 55 -12.40 14.66 -8.98
CA GLY A 55 -12.78 14.53 -10.39
C GLY A 55 -12.94 13.10 -10.88
N CYS A 56 -12.23 12.16 -10.25
CA CYS A 56 -12.13 10.75 -10.66
C CYS A 56 -12.55 9.81 -9.52
N PRO A 57 -13.81 9.83 -9.06
CA PRO A 57 -14.26 9.02 -7.90
C PRO A 57 -14.25 7.51 -8.16
N GLY A 58 -14.19 7.09 -9.44
CA GLY A 58 -14.08 5.69 -9.85
C GLY A 58 -12.64 5.15 -9.91
N LEU A 59 -11.67 5.86 -9.33
CA LEU A 59 -10.27 5.43 -9.35
C LEU A 59 -10.10 4.10 -8.58
N GLU A 60 -9.53 3.11 -9.25
CA GLU A 60 -9.29 1.76 -8.73
C GLU A 60 -7.81 1.53 -8.37
N LYS A 61 -6.87 2.17 -9.10
CA LYS A 61 -5.44 2.03 -8.87
C LYS A 61 -4.74 3.39 -8.88
N LEU A 62 -3.92 3.63 -7.86
CA LEU A 62 -3.09 4.83 -7.77
C LEU A 62 -1.65 4.46 -7.40
N SER A 63 -0.69 5.06 -8.09
CA SER A 63 0.70 5.12 -7.64
C SER A 63 1.19 6.56 -7.63
N VAL A 64 1.69 7.01 -6.47
CA VAL A 64 2.23 8.36 -6.25
C VAL A 64 3.62 8.28 -5.62
N LYS A 65 4.32 7.20 -5.90
CA LYS A 65 5.62 6.89 -5.30
C LYS A 65 6.62 8.02 -5.56
N TRP A 66 7.40 8.38 -4.54
CA TRP A 66 8.36 9.49 -4.57
C TRP A 66 7.77 10.90 -4.79
N CYS A 67 6.46 11.10 -4.73
CA CYS A 67 5.84 12.44 -4.77
C CYS A 67 5.91 13.13 -3.40
N ARG A 68 7.06 13.70 -3.06
CA ARG A 68 7.42 14.14 -1.70
C ARG A 68 6.52 15.22 -1.08
N GLU A 69 5.74 15.94 -1.89
CA GLU A 69 4.80 16.98 -1.45
C GLU A 69 3.38 16.42 -1.20
N ILE A 70 3.22 15.09 -1.26
CA ILE A 70 1.99 14.39 -0.85
C ILE A 70 2.19 13.85 0.56
N SER A 71 1.22 14.13 1.43
CA SER A 71 1.19 13.82 2.86
C SER A 71 -0.09 13.08 3.25
N ASP A 72 -0.27 12.87 4.56
CA ASP A 72 -1.50 12.27 5.12
C ASP A 72 -2.77 13.02 4.65
N ILE A 73 -2.70 14.33 4.42
CA ILE A 73 -3.83 15.15 3.97
C ILE A 73 -4.33 14.69 2.59
N GLY A 74 -3.40 14.47 1.64
CA GLY A 74 -3.74 14.01 0.30
C GLY A 74 -4.32 12.60 0.31
N ILE A 75 -3.77 11.70 1.13
CA ILE A 75 -4.24 10.32 1.28
C ILE A 75 -5.61 10.27 1.95
N GLU A 76 -5.86 11.09 2.98
CA GLU A 76 -7.16 11.20 3.64
C GLU A 76 -8.25 11.60 2.63
N LEU A 77 -8.00 12.62 1.82
CA LEU A 77 -8.97 13.07 0.84
C LEU A 77 -9.17 12.06 -0.29
N LEU A 78 -8.11 11.39 -0.73
CA LEU A 78 -8.19 10.28 -1.67
C LEU A 78 -9.13 9.18 -1.14
N ALA A 79 -8.91 8.72 0.08
CA ALA A 79 -9.73 7.69 0.70
C ALA A 79 -11.21 8.10 0.80
N LYS A 80 -11.48 9.38 1.14
CA LYS A 80 -12.85 9.90 1.22
C LYS A 80 -13.57 10.02 -0.12
N LYS A 81 -12.85 10.15 -1.24
CA LYS A 81 -13.44 10.47 -2.54
C LYS A 81 -13.35 9.33 -3.56
N CYS A 82 -12.48 8.37 -3.36
CA CYS A 82 -12.28 7.22 -4.24
C CYS A 82 -12.59 5.90 -3.52
N PRO A 83 -13.88 5.60 -3.21
CA PRO A 83 -14.26 4.36 -2.51
C PRO A 83 -14.03 3.09 -3.34
N GLU A 84 -13.80 3.23 -4.65
CA GLU A 84 -13.51 2.13 -5.57
C GLU A 84 -12.04 1.70 -5.57
N LEU A 85 -11.19 2.35 -4.77
CA LEU A 85 -9.75 2.08 -4.77
C LEU A 85 -9.47 0.64 -4.30
N ARG A 86 -8.71 -0.09 -5.12
CA ARG A 86 -8.29 -1.48 -4.92
C ARG A 86 -6.80 -1.60 -4.66
N SER A 87 -6.00 -0.74 -5.27
CA SER A 87 -4.55 -0.75 -5.16
C SER A 87 -3.99 0.66 -4.95
N VAL A 88 -3.08 0.81 -3.99
CA VAL A 88 -2.37 2.06 -3.75
C VAL A 88 -0.88 1.83 -3.51
N ASP A 89 -0.04 2.61 -4.19
CA ASP A 89 1.39 2.73 -3.90
C ASP A 89 1.72 4.16 -3.41
N ILE A 90 2.02 4.25 -2.11
CA ILE A 90 2.41 5.47 -1.38
C ILE A 90 3.87 5.41 -0.93
N SER A 91 4.70 4.62 -1.61
CA SER A 91 6.10 4.42 -1.23
C SER A 91 6.90 5.73 -1.29
N TYR A 92 7.84 5.88 -0.35
CA TYR A 92 8.75 7.03 -0.25
C TYR A 92 8.02 8.37 -0.06
N LEU A 93 6.82 8.36 0.51
CA LEU A 93 6.11 9.55 0.94
C LEU A 93 6.35 9.87 2.42
N LYS A 94 6.08 11.11 2.82
CA LYS A 94 6.09 11.53 4.23
C LYS A 94 4.70 11.32 4.85
N VAL A 95 4.31 10.06 4.95
CA VAL A 95 3.01 9.61 5.49
C VAL A 95 3.21 8.88 6.82
N SER A 96 2.19 8.95 7.67
CA SER A 96 2.15 8.33 9.00
C SER A 96 1.00 7.33 9.13
N ASN A 97 0.76 6.85 10.35
CA ASN A 97 -0.40 6.01 10.67
C ASN A 97 -1.75 6.67 10.34
N GLU A 98 -1.83 7.99 10.21
CA GLU A 98 -3.06 8.68 9.78
C GLU A 98 -3.46 8.37 8.33
N SER A 99 -2.47 8.18 7.44
CA SER A 99 -2.75 7.63 6.10
C SER A 99 -3.34 6.22 6.20
N LEU A 100 -2.82 5.37 7.10
CA LEU A 100 -3.32 4.00 7.26
C LEU A 100 -4.72 3.95 7.87
N ARG A 101 -5.02 4.85 8.82
CA ARG A 101 -6.37 5.07 9.32
C ARG A 101 -7.34 5.45 8.20
N SER A 102 -6.90 6.33 7.30
CA SER A 102 -7.73 6.78 6.18
C SER A 102 -7.96 5.64 5.18
N LEU A 103 -6.89 4.94 4.80
CA LEU A 103 -6.98 3.79 3.89
C LEU A 103 -7.77 2.62 4.48
N SER A 104 -7.83 2.47 5.80
CA SER A 104 -8.64 1.42 6.44
C SER A 104 -10.14 1.60 6.24
N THR A 105 -10.59 2.78 5.80
CA THR A 105 -12.00 3.02 5.45
C THR A 105 -12.40 2.48 4.08
N LEU A 106 -11.44 2.05 3.25
CA LEU A 106 -11.67 1.60 1.88
C LEU A 106 -11.95 0.10 1.82
N GLU A 107 -13.21 -0.30 1.89
CA GLU A 107 -13.63 -1.72 1.92
C GLU A 107 -13.12 -2.57 0.72
N LYS A 108 -12.86 -1.92 -0.43
CA LYS A 108 -12.41 -2.56 -1.67
C LYS A 108 -10.89 -2.64 -1.81
N LEU A 109 -10.14 -2.01 -0.90
CA LEU A 109 -8.68 -1.96 -0.94
C LEU A 109 -8.12 -3.35 -0.61
N VAL A 110 -7.32 -3.87 -1.54
CA VAL A 110 -6.75 -5.23 -1.46
C VAL A 110 -5.22 -5.23 -1.56
N ASP A 111 -4.63 -4.21 -2.18
CA ASP A 111 -3.18 -4.12 -2.39
C ASP A 111 -2.65 -2.78 -1.89
N ILE A 112 -1.71 -2.81 -0.92
CA ILE A 112 -1.05 -1.60 -0.42
C ILE A 112 0.47 -1.74 -0.54
N THR A 113 1.12 -0.77 -1.16
CA THR A 113 2.59 -0.67 -1.22
C THR A 113 3.04 0.63 -0.56
N MET A 114 3.90 0.52 0.46
CA MET A 114 4.36 1.65 1.28
C MET A 114 5.84 1.48 1.67
N VAL A 115 6.70 1.27 0.67
CA VAL A 115 8.13 1.07 0.89
C VAL A 115 8.76 2.37 1.42
N CYS A 116 9.60 2.26 2.46
CA CYS A 116 10.35 3.37 3.04
C CYS A 116 9.44 4.50 3.61
N CYS A 117 8.28 4.13 4.14
CA CYS A 117 7.42 5.07 4.88
C CYS A 117 7.87 5.14 6.34
N LEU A 118 8.71 6.13 6.65
CA LEU A 118 9.47 6.20 7.91
C LEU A 118 8.64 6.49 9.16
N LEU A 119 7.39 6.92 9.02
CA LEU A 119 6.50 7.28 10.15
C LEU A 119 5.36 6.27 10.34
N VAL A 120 5.44 5.12 9.67
CA VAL A 120 4.50 4.01 9.83
C VAL A 120 5.08 2.97 10.78
N ASP A 121 4.25 2.50 11.71
CA ASP A 121 4.59 1.48 12.69
C ASP A 121 3.45 0.44 12.84
N ASP A 122 3.59 -0.43 13.84
CA ASP A 122 2.64 -1.50 14.11
C ASP A 122 1.22 -1.01 14.45
N HIS A 123 1.05 0.19 15.01
CA HIS A 123 -0.28 0.75 15.27
C HIS A 123 -1.01 1.02 13.96
N GLY A 124 -0.32 1.51 12.94
CA GLY A 124 -0.91 1.72 11.62
C GLY A 124 -1.32 0.40 10.96
N LEU A 125 -0.53 -0.67 11.12
CA LEU A 125 -0.89 -2.00 10.60
C LEU A 125 -2.11 -2.58 11.30
N LEU A 126 -2.27 -2.35 12.60
CA LEU A 126 -3.47 -2.74 13.34
C LEU A 126 -4.73 -2.06 12.81
N MET A 127 -4.65 -0.80 12.35
CA MET A 127 -5.80 -0.11 11.75
C MET A 127 -6.23 -0.76 10.43
N LEU A 128 -5.28 -1.15 9.59
CA LEU A 128 -5.56 -1.87 8.34
C LEU A 128 -6.15 -3.27 8.59
N SER A 129 -5.74 -3.92 9.68
CA SER A 129 -6.21 -5.26 10.03
C SER A 129 -7.69 -5.31 10.38
N ALA A 130 -8.27 -4.18 10.82
CA ALA A 130 -9.68 -4.06 11.18
C ALA A 130 -10.59 -3.58 10.04
N GLY A 131 -10.06 -2.82 9.07
CA GLY A 131 -10.86 -2.08 8.09
C GLY A 131 -10.95 -2.69 6.69
N ASN A 132 -9.98 -3.50 6.28
CA ASN A 132 -9.89 -4.02 4.91
C ASN A 132 -9.80 -5.54 4.85
N SER A 133 -9.93 -6.10 3.65
CA SER A 133 -9.62 -7.50 3.32
C SER A 133 -8.40 -7.57 2.39
N LEU A 134 -7.22 -7.27 2.94
CA LEU A 134 -5.98 -7.18 2.16
C LEU A 134 -5.53 -8.53 1.61
N LYS A 135 -5.02 -8.51 0.38
CA LYS A 135 -4.37 -9.62 -0.32
C LYS A 135 -2.86 -9.44 -0.40
N SER A 136 -2.40 -8.21 -0.60
CA SER A 136 -0.98 -7.87 -0.62
C SER A 136 -0.67 -6.64 0.20
N ILE A 137 0.43 -6.70 0.95
CA ILE A 137 1.02 -5.52 1.58
C ILE A 137 2.55 -5.53 1.44
N ASP A 138 3.13 -4.40 1.07
CA ASP A 138 4.57 -4.18 1.09
C ASP A 138 4.92 -3.01 2.03
N VAL A 139 5.59 -3.35 3.12
CA VAL A 139 6.05 -2.43 4.18
C VAL A 139 7.58 -2.47 4.27
N SER A 140 8.27 -2.81 3.18
CA SER A 140 9.73 -2.90 3.16
C SER A 140 10.39 -1.57 3.53
N ARG A 141 11.51 -1.62 4.24
CA ARG A 141 12.28 -0.45 4.71
C ARG A 141 11.45 0.50 5.60
N CYS A 142 10.41 0.02 6.26
CA CYS A 142 9.68 0.75 7.31
C CYS A 142 10.30 0.36 8.66
N PRO A 143 11.19 1.19 9.25
CA PRO A 143 12.05 0.79 10.36
C PRO A 143 11.30 0.55 11.69
N HIS A 144 10.05 0.99 11.77
CA HIS A 144 9.21 0.86 12.96
C HIS A 144 8.11 -0.21 12.82
N VAL A 145 8.11 -0.93 11.70
CA VAL A 145 7.24 -2.12 11.52
C VAL A 145 7.98 -3.34 12.03
N THR A 146 7.38 -4.04 12.98
CA THR A 146 7.96 -5.23 13.62
C THR A 146 7.20 -6.51 13.25
N SER A 147 7.70 -7.64 13.76
CA SER A 147 7.02 -8.94 13.60
C SER A 147 5.67 -8.97 14.31
N GLU A 148 5.47 -8.18 15.37
CA GLU A 148 4.20 -8.11 16.11
C GLU A 148 3.10 -7.46 15.28
N GLY A 149 3.38 -6.29 14.69
CA GLY A 149 2.44 -5.62 13.79
C GLY A 149 2.08 -6.50 12.59
N LEU A 150 3.06 -7.17 11.98
CA LEU A 150 2.82 -8.11 10.89
C LEU A 150 2.00 -9.33 11.31
N ALA A 151 2.27 -9.90 12.50
CA ALA A 151 1.48 -11.00 13.04
C ALA A 151 0.01 -10.59 13.24
N SER A 152 -0.24 -9.38 13.77
CA SER A 152 -1.60 -8.84 13.92
C SER A 152 -2.35 -8.77 12.59
N LEU A 153 -1.65 -8.40 11.52
CA LEU A 153 -2.22 -8.33 10.18
C LEU A 153 -2.53 -9.72 9.63
N ILE A 154 -1.61 -10.68 9.78
CA ILE A 154 -1.81 -12.06 9.30
C ILE A 154 -2.96 -12.77 10.04
N VAL A 155 -3.06 -12.58 11.35
CA VAL A 155 -4.11 -13.21 12.17
C VAL A 155 -5.50 -12.71 11.74
N SER A 156 -5.65 -11.40 11.58
CA SER A 156 -6.90 -10.76 11.18
C SER A 156 -7.27 -11.01 9.71
N GLN A 157 -6.29 -11.00 8.80
CA GLN A 157 -6.53 -11.07 7.35
C GLN A 157 -6.66 -12.51 6.86
N ARG A 158 -7.87 -12.92 6.48
CA ARG A 158 -8.12 -14.28 5.96
C ARG A 158 -7.62 -14.52 4.54
N PHE A 159 -7.48 -13.45 3.75
CA PHE A 159 -7.18 -13.52 2.31
C PHE A 159 -5.79 -12.98 1.96
N ILE A 160 -4.94 -12.69 2.95
CA ILE A 160 -3.59 -12.22 2.69
C ILE A 160 -2.80 -13.32 1.96
N GLN A 161 -2.12 -12.95 0.90
CA GLN A 161 -1.34 -13.84 0.03
C GLN A 161 0.13 -13.42 -0.02
N LYS A 162 0.40 -12.13 0.12
CA LYS A 162 1.74 -11.56 -0.03
C LYS A 162 2.02 -10.51 1.04
N ILE A 163 3.08 -10.70 1.81
CA ILE A 163 3.62 -9.68 2.71
C ILE A 163 5.10 -9.48 2.37
N ASN A 164 5.49 -8.26 2.07
CA ASN A 164 6.89 -7.90 1.93
C ASN A 164 7.31 -6.96 3.06
N ALA A 165 8.28 -7.40 3.87
CA ALA A 165 8.81 -6.66 5.00
C ALA A 165 10.35 -6.58 4.95
N GLY A 166 10.91 -6.62 3.73
CA GLY A 166 12.35 -6.60 3.51
C GLY A 166 12.98 -5.35 4.14
N HIS A 167 14.05 -5.53 4.91
CA HIS A 167 14.74 -4.45 5.64
C HIS A 167 13.89 -3.67 6.66
N SER A 168 12.71 -4.16 7.05
CA SER A 168 11.88 -3.58 8.12
C SER A 168 12.08 -4.32 9.45
N LEU A 169 12.31 -5.63 9.38
CA LEU A 169 12.43 -6.49 10.54
C LEU A 169 13.88 -6.61 11.03
N HIS A 170 14.09 -6.45 12.33
CA HIS A 170 15.32 -6.85 13.00
C HIS A 170 15.16 -8.28 13.54
N VAL A 171 15.40 -9.29 12.69
CA VAL A 171 15.41 -10.70 13.13
C VAL A 171 16.84 -11.15 13.48
N PRO A 172 17.02 -12.06 14.45
CA PRO A 172 18.35 -12.61 14.78
C PRO A 172 19.04 -13.37 13.64
N TRP A 173 18.32 -13.66 12.55
CA TRP A 173 18.75 -14.52 11.43
C TRP A 173 19.00 -13.74 10.12
N GLY A 174 19.07 -12.41 10.15
CA GLY A 174 19.47 -11.56 9.00
C GLY A 174 18.40 -10.54 8.57
N LYS A 175 18.83 -9.39 8.01
CA LYS A 175 18.00 -8.18 7.82
C LYS A 175 16.94 -8.25 6.69
N ASN A 176 16.71 -9.43 6.10
CA ASN A 176 15.97 -9.58 4.86
C ASN A 176 14.97 -10.73 4.96
N VAL A 177 13.76 -10.47 5.45
CA VAL A 177 12.69 -11.47 5.52
C VAL A 177 11.51 -10.99 4.68
N ILE A 178 11.27 -11.67 3.55
CA ILE A 178 9.98 -11.58 2.84
C ILE A 178 9.07 -12.62 3.47
N LEU A 179 7.95 -12.21 4.09
CA LEU A 179 6.94 -13.11 4.62
C LEU A 179 5.92 -13.44 3.53
N VAL A 180 6.19 -14.44 2.69
CA VAL A 180 5.19 -14.92 1.74
C VAL A 180 4.33 -15.95 2.45
N GLY A 181 3.11 -15.59 2.83
CA GLY A 181 2.22 -16.52 3.49
C GLY A 181 0.75 -16.14 3.35
N GLY A 182 -0.06 -17.17 3.09
CA GLY A 182 -1.52 -17.09 3.08
C GLY A 182 -2.12 -18.33 3.71
N LYS A 183 -3.39 -18.23 4.12
CA LYS A 183 -4.18 -19.37 4.61
C LYS A 183 -4.56 -20.27 3.43
N SER A 184 -4.44 -21.59 3.59
CA SER A 184 -5.01 -22.55 2.65
C SER A 184 -6.55 -22.59 2.78
N ASP A 185 -7.25 -22.93 1.69
CA ASP A 185 -8.71 -23.11 1.71
C ASP A 185 -9.15 -24.18 2.74
N PRO A 186 -10.38 -24.08 3.28
CA PRO A 186 -10.93 -25.12 4.15
C PRO A 186 -10.83 -26.50 3.51
N PRO A 187 -10.54 -27.57 4.28
CA PRO A 187 -10.60 -27.70 5.74
C PRO A 187 -9.28 -27.46 6.49
N TYR A 188 -8.27 -26.86 5.85
CA TYR A 188 -6.92 -26.77 6.44
C TYR A 188 -6.61 -25.33 6.90
N ASP A 189 -6.79 -25.06 8.20
CA ASP A 189 -6.25 -23.87 8.89
C ASP A 189 -4.72 -23.99 9.06
N LYS A 190 -3.99 -24.08 7.96
CA LYS A 190 -2.52 -24.01 7.94
C LYS A 190 -2.10 -22.62 7.53
N ILE A 191 -1.31 -21.95 8.36
CA ILE A 191 -0.58 -20.74 7.97
C ILE A 191 0.77 -21.23 7.44
N SER A 192 0.96 -21.12 6.11
CA SER A 192 2.26 -21.35 5.49
C SER A 192 3.01 -20.03 5.47
N VAL A 193 4.03 -19.87 6.29
CA VAL A 193 4.92 -18.70 6.26
C VAL A 193 6.20 -19.11 5.57
N TRP A 194 6.45 -18.56 4.40
CA TRP A 194 7.72 -18.66 3.71
C TRP A 194 8.52 -17.40 4.02
N THR A 195 9.71 -17.59 4.55
CA THR A 195 10.69 -16.53 4.77
C THR A 195 11.79 -16.69 3.72
N PHE A 196 11.94 -15.71 2.83
CA PHE A 196 13.08 -15.67 1.91
C PHE A 196 14.17 -14.78 2.48
N ASN A 197 15.35 -15.36 2.69
CA ASN A 197 16.55 -14.63 3.10
C ASN A 197 17.34 -14.19 1.86
N THR A 198 17.42 -12.88 1.61
CA THR A 198 18.08 -12.35 0.41
C THR A 198 19.61 -12.30 0.51
N GLU A 199 20.20 -12.58 1.68
CA GLU A 199 21.66 -12.69 1.85
C GLU A 199 22.14 -14.12 1.58
N THR A 200 21.37 -15.11 2.02
CA THR A 200 21.70 -16.52 1.81
C THR A 200 21.06 -17.11 0.56
N GLU A 201 20.12 -16.39 -0.07
CA GLU A 201 19.24 -16.86 -1.15
C GLU A 201 18.46 -18.13 -0.77
N LEU A 202 18.27 -18.38 0.53
CA LEU A 202 17.56 -19.55 1.03
C LEU A 202 16.12 -19.21 1.36
N TRP A 203 15.25 -20.14 1.00
CA TRP A 203 13.88 -20.20 1.49
C TRP A 203 13.84 -21.01 2.78
N SER A 204 13.30 -20.41 3.83
CA SER A 204 12.86 -21.14 5.02
C SER A 204 11.33 -21.20 5.03
N HIS A 205 10.81 -22.38 5.32
CA HIS A 205 9.37 -22.64 5.37
C HIS A 205 8.98 -22.99 6.79
N MET A 206 7.96 -22.31 7.30
CA MET A 206 7.33 -22.63 8.58
C MET A 206 5.84 -22.87 8.35
N GLU A 207 5.39 -24.07 8.70
CA GLU A 207 3.98 -24.44 8.78
C GLU A 207 3.56 -24.37 10.25
N THR A 208 2.52 -23.58 10.55
CA THR A 208 1.97 -23.51 11.91
C THR A 208 0.48 -23.82 11.88
N LYS A 209 0.00 -24.54 12.90
CA LYS A 209 -1.43 -24.71 13.17
C LYS A 209 -1.86 -23.57 14.10
N GLY A 210 -2.83 -22.77 13.67
CA GLY A 210 -3.37 -21.68 14.49
C GLY A 210 -2.46 -20.46 14.53
N ASP A 211 -1.51 -20.40 15.46
CA ASP A 211 -0.71 -19.20 15.75
C ASP A 211 0.68 -19.26 15.10
N ILE A 212 1.17 -18.10 14.64
CA ILE A 212 2.58 -17.93 14.26
C ILE A 212 3.38 -17.93 15.56
N PRO A 213 4.34 -18.85 15.78
CA PRO A 213 5.18 -18.80 16.96
C PRO A 213 6.09 -17.58 16.87
N VAL A 214 5.70 -16.51 17.54
CA VAL A 214 6.55 -15.35 17.79
C VAL A 214 7.63 -15.80 18.77
N LYS A 215 8.74 -16.33 18.26
CA LYS A 215 9.94 -16.50 19.08
C LYS A 215 10.70 -15.17 19.07
N ILE A 216 10.62 -14.50 20.22
CA ILE A 216 11.42 -13.36 20.67
C ILE A 216 12.91 -13.63 20.43
#